data_AF-A0AAE1N690-F1
#
_entry.id   AF-A0AAE1N690-F1
#
_cell.length_a   1.000
_cell.length_b   1.000
_cell.length_c   1.000
_cell.angle_alpha   90.00
_cell.angle_beta   90.00
_cell.angle_gamma   90.00
#
_symmetry.space_group_name_H-M   'P 1'
#
loop_
_entity.id
_entity.type
_entity.pdbx_description
1 polymer ?
#
loop_
_entity_poly.entity_id
_entity_poly.type
_entity_poly.pdbx_seq_one_letter_code
_entity_poly.pdbx_strand_id
1 'polypeptide(L)'
;MRTRRGLCYPRVTHPRMRSDKDDVKKLRLFLDQEQFISRKRLKKSPENMVPGRGCDFFESLPDDLVLCILTKLTSSAACPSDFISVLITCKRFHGLGLQSQVLSKASPKALAFRAKNWSESAHRFLKQCADAGNVEACYILGMIRFYCLQNRGSGASLMAKAAINSHAQALYSLAVVQFNGSGGTKNDKDLRAGVALCARAAFLGHIDALRELGHCLQDGYGVRQNIAEGRRFLVQANARELAAVLSSPAAAAAASIPGTPMLTWNLHPVPHPHPHPLLRNLTGSGCPLLSDFGCNVPAAESHPANRFMTDWFKERGGSPGSGLRLCSHVGCGRPETRKHEFRRCSVCGTVNYCSRACQALDWKFRHKAECVPLERWADEEEGEDAAGEQVAGGVNGDGLVAVDS
;
A
#
# COMPACT_ATOMS: atom_id res chain seq x y z
N MET A 1 18.99 -49.60 -27.54
CA MET A 1 19.98 -48.94 -26.67
C MET A 1 19.31 -48.54 -25.36
N ARG A 2 20.02 -48.72 -24.24
CA ARG A 2 19.52 -48.73 -22.86
C ARG A 2 18.99 -47.37 -22.37
N THR A 3 17.88 -47.40 -21.64
CA THR A 3 17.52 -46.43 -20.59
C THR A 3 17.92 -46.99 -19.22
N ARG A 4 18.54 -46.21 -18.33
CA ARG A 4 18.65 -46.56 -16.90
C ARG A 4 18.41 -45.35 -15.98
N ARG A 5 17.65 -45.66 -14.92
CA ARG A 5 17.20 -44.84 -13.80
C ARG A 5 18.30 -44.70 -12.71
N GLY A 6 18.27 -43.57 -12.00
CA GLY A 6 18.18 -43.47 -10.52
C GLY A 6 19.42 -43.69 -9.65
N LEU A 7 19.66 -42.76 -8.71
CA LEU A 7 20.32 -42.87 -7.37
C LEU A 7 20.01 -41.53 -6.64
N CYS A 8 19.10 -41.46 -5.65
CA CYS A 8 19.16 -41.83 -4.22
C CYS A 8 19.89 -40.80 -3.32
N TYR A 9 19.11 -40.09 -2.49
CA TYR A 9 19.54 -39.31 -1.32
C TYR A 9 20.13 -40.22 -0.21
N PRO A 10 21.09 -39.74 0.61
CA PRO A 10 21.56 -40.48 1.77
C PRO A 10 20.60 -40.39 2.96
N ARG A 11 20.46 -41.52 3.66
CA ARG A 11 19.71 -41.73 4.91
C ARG A 11 20.65 -42.34 5.95
N VAL A 12 20.77 -41.76 7.15
CA VAL A 12 21.50 -42.31 8.31
C VAL A 12 20.73 -41.91 9.59
N THR A 13 19.79 -42.76 10.07
CA THR A 13 19.83 -43.74 11.18
C THR A 13 19.57 -43.18 12.59
N HIS A 14 18.47 -43.65 13.20
CA HIS A 14 18.20 -43.62 14.65
C HIS A 14 19.02 -44.68 15.40
N PRO A 15 19.40 -44.43 16.66
CA PRO A 15 19.61 -45.49 17.65
C PRO A 15 18.34 -45.80 18.46
N ARG A 16 18.22 -47.08 18.81
CA ARG A 16 17.11 -47.77 19.49
C ARG A 16 16.92 -47.35 20.95
N MET A 17 15.68 -47.56 21.41
CA MET A 17 15.26 -47.54 22.81
C MET A 17 15.90 -48.64 23.67
N ARG A 18 16.13 -48.32 24.94
CA ARG A 18 16.14 -49.25 26.07
C ARG A 18 15.40 -48.57 27.23
N SER A 19 14.43 -49.28 27.80
CA SER A 19 13.64 -48.88 28.97
C SER A 19 14.41 -49.15 30.26
N ASP A 20 14.31 -48.25 31.24
CA ASP A 20 14.00 -48.67 32.61
C ASP A 20 13.32 -47.54 33.40
N LYS A 21 12.48 -47.96 34.34
CA LYS A 21 11.59 -47.14 35.18
C LYS A 21 12.31 -46.53 36.38
N ASP A 22 11.60 -45.55 36.97
CA ASP A 22 11.71 -45.04 38.34
C ASP A 22 12.94 -44.16 38.67
N ASP A 23 12.73 -42.84 38.76
CA ASP A 23 12.60 -42.24 40.11
C ASP A 23 12.19 -40.75 40.10
N VAL A 24 11.55 -40.41 41.21
CA VAL A 24 10.73 -39.24 41.49
C VAL A 24 11.57 -37.98 41.80
N LYS A 25 11.20 -36.79 41.28
CA LYS A 25 10.92 -35.53 42.03
C LYS A 25 11.09 -34.23 41.22
N LYS A 26 10.02 -33.41 41.31
CA LYS A 26 9.92 -31.93 41.21
C LYS A 26 10.16 -31.30 39.83
N LEU A 27 9.34 -30.39 39.31
CA LEU A 27 8.30 -29.55 39.91
C LEU A 27 7.23 -29.21 38.84
N ARG A 28 5.98 -29.29 39.27
CA ARG A 28 4.75 -28.97 38.54
C ARG A 28 4.68 -27.53 38.05
N LEU A 29 4.12 -27.38 36.82
CA LEU A 29 3.01 -26.50 36.41
C LEU A 29 3.20 -24.98 36.60
N PHE A 30 2.60 -24.05 35.84
CA PHE A 30 1.33 -24.02 35.14
C PHE A 30 1.36 -22.94 34.04
N LEU A 31 0.47 -23.07 33.06
CA LEU A 31 -0.14 -21.96 32.35
C LEU A 31 -0.74 -20.97 33.37
N ASP A 32 -0.47 -19.67 33.28
CA ASP A 32 -1.57 -18.72 33.05
C ASP A 32 -1.14 -17.28 32.73
N GLN A 33 -2.00 -16.70 31.90
CA GLN A 33 -2.37 -15.31 31.73
C GLN A 33 -2.00 -14.37 32.90
N GLU A 34 -1.06 -13.43 32.68
CA GLU A 34 -0.94 -12.26 33.58
C GLU A 34 -1.55 -11.00 32.94
N GLN A 35 -2.76 -10.71 33.42
CA GLN A 35 -3.30 -9.36 33.56
C GLN A 35 -2.27 -8.50 34.32
N PHE A 36 -1.73 -7.48 33.68
CA PHE A 36 -0.97 -6.46 34.41
C PHE A 36 -1.92 -5.52 35.12
N ILE A 37 -1.99 -5.71 36.44
CA ILE A 37 -2.61 -4.83 37.41
C ILE A 37 -2.05 -3.41 37.22
N SER A 38 -2.96 -2.48 36.89
CA SER A 38 -2.70 -1.05 36.93
C SER A 38 -2.32 -0.62 38.35
N ARG A 39 -1.02 -0.50 38.63
CA ARG A 39 -0.58 0.33 39.77
C ARG A 39 -0.77 1.79 39.36
N LYS A 40 -1.89 2.38 39.75
CA LYS A 40 -2.10 3.84 39.80
C LYS A 40 -0.88 4.47 40.47
N ARG A 41 0.01 5.10 39.70
CA ARG A 41 1.04 5.97 40.24
C ARG A 41 0.33 7.27 40.61
N LEU A 42 0.22 7.50 41.92
CA LEU A 42 -0.34 8.72 42.49
C LEU A 42 0.42 9.93 41.91
N LYS A 43 -0.31 10.80 41.22
CA LYS A 43 0.18 12.08 40.69
C LYS A 43 0.45 12.99 41.89
N LYS A 44 1.72 13.26 42.20
CA LYS A 44 2.08 14.39 43.07
C LYS A 44 2.37 15.60 42.19
N SER A 45 1.57 16.65 42.39
CA SER A 45 1.85 18.03 41.96
C SER A 45 3.05 18.60 42.75
N PRO A 46 3.61 19.75 42.30
CA PRO A 46 5.03 20.01 42.38
C PRO A 46 5.38 20.77 43.64
N GLU A 47 6.48 20.39 44.30
CA GLU A 47 7.26 21.32 45.11
C GLU A 47 8.65 20.72 45.37
N ASN A 48 9.65 21.61 45.32
CA ASN A 48 11.05 21.44 45.65
C ASN A 48 11.96 20.88 44.55
N MET A 49 12.41 21.81 43.69
CA MET A 49 13.67 21.70 42.97
C MET A 49 14.82 21.46 43.95
N VAL A 50 15.41 20.26 43.87
CA VAL A 50 16.76 20.02 44.38
C VAL A 50 17.73 20.42 43.25
N PRO A 51 18.59 21.43 43.45
CA PRO A 51 19.57 21.80 42.44
C PRO A 51 20.71 20.77 42.47
N GLY A 52 20.78 19.91 41.45
CA GLY A 52 21.90 18.97 41.29
C GLY A 52 21.54 17.59 40.73
N ARG A 53 20.26 17.27 40.56
CA ARG A 53 19.87 16.07 39.80
C ARG A 53 19.67 16.51 38.34
N GLY A 54 20.66 16.20 37.49
CA GLY A 54 20.65 16.56 36.08
C GLY A 54 19.26 16.34 35.48
N CYS A 55 18.68 17.39 34.89
CA CYS A 55 17.44 17.24 34.14
C CYS A 55 17.69 16.20 33.07
N ASP A 56 16.95 15.10 33.12
CA ASP A 56 16.99 14.09 32.08
C ASP A 56 16.29 14.72 30.86
N PHE A 57 17.07 15.41 30.02
CA PHE A 57 16.58 16.27 28.94
C PHE A 57 15.62 15.55 28.00
N PHE A 58 15.64 14.21 27.97
CA PHE A 58 14.72 13.41 27.20
C PHE A 58 13.34 13.28 27.84
N GLU A 59 13.25 13.12 29.16
CA GLU A 59 11.97 12.95 29.88
C GLU A 59 11.12 14.23 29.86
N SER A 60 11.74 15.40 29.67
CA SER A 60 11.04 16.69 29.55
C SER A 60 10.57 17.02 28.13
N LEU A 61 11.00 16.28 27.10
CA LEU A 61 10.53 16.52 25.73
C LEU A 61 9.03 16.19 25.62
N PRO A 62 8.22 16.96 24.89
CA PRO A 62 6.87 16.57 24.52
C PRO A 62 6.84 15.30 23.65
N ASP A 63 5.82 14.45 23.83
CA ASP A 63 5.66 13.21 23.05
C ASP A 63 5.56 13.48 21.54
N ASP A 64 4.95 14.59 21.14
CA ASP A 64 4.82 14.98 19.72
C ASP A 64 6.18 15.19 19.04
N LEU A 65 7.13 15.79 19.76
CA LEU A 65 8.49 15.97 19.26
C LEU A 65 9.20 14.63 19.14
N VAL A 66 9.05 13.75 20.14
CA VAL A 66 9.63 12.41 20.12
C VAL A 66 9.04 11.59 18.97
N LEU A 67 7.72 11.64 18.74
CA LEU A 67 7.06 10.98 17.63
C LEU A 67 7.55 11.50 16.28
N CYS A 68 7.75 12.82 16.14
CA CYS A 68 8.32 13.41 14.93
C CYS A 68 9.74 12.89 14.66
N ILE A 69 10.59 12.87 15.70
CA ILE A 69 11.97 12.35 15.61
C ILE A 69 11.97 10.87 15.23
N LEU A 70 11.18 10.05 15.92
CA LEU A 70 11.09 8.60 15.65
C LEU A 70 10.54 8.34 14.25
N THR A 71 9.51 9.06 13.82
CA THR A 71 8.97 8.94 12.46
C THR A 71 10.05 9.25 11.42
N LYS A 72 10.81 10.34 11.62
CA LYS A 72 11.89 10.69 10.70
C LYS A 72 12.98 9.62 10.69
N LEU A 73 13.40 9.17 11.87
CA LEU A 73 14.40 8.10 12.04
C LEU A 73 13.98 6.83 11.29
N THR A 74 12.77 6.30 11.53
CA THR A 74 12.31 5.06 10.87
C THR A 74 12.17 5.23 9.36
N SER A 75 11.80 6.43 8.89
CA SER A 75 11.69 6.73 7.46
C SER A 75 13.04 6.83 6.74
N SER A 76 14.11 7.20 7.45
CA SER A 76 15.47 7.31 6.90
C SER A 76 16.41 6.18 7.31
N ALA A 77 15.96 5.25 8.16
CA ALA A 77 16.76 4.13 8.66
C ALA A 77 17.34 3.33 7.49
N ALA A 78 18.64 3.05 7.58
CA ALA A 78 19.40 2.33 6.57
C ALA A 78 19.39 0.81 6.81
N CYS A 79 19.02 0.38 8.01
CA CYS A 79 18.82 -1.02 8.37
C CYS A 79 17.86 -1.16 9.56
N PRO A 80 17.33 -2.37 9.84
CA PRO A 80 16.39 -2.57 10.94
C PRO A 80 16.97 -2.19 12.31
N SER A 81 18.28 -2.37 12.52
CA SER A 81 18.92 -2.06 13.81
C SER A 81 18.90 -0.58 14.15
N ASP A 82 18.90 0.33 13.17
CA ASP A 82 18.88 1.79 13.41
C ASP A 82 17.65 2.19 14.22
N PHE A 83 16.51 1.56 13.93
CA PHE A 83 15.27 1.82 14.65
C PHE A 83 15.12 0.97 15.90
N ILE A 84 15.41 -0.33 15.82
CA ILE A 84 15.26 -1.24 16.96
C ILE A 84 16.15 -0.83 18.14
N SER A 85 17.34 -0.28 17.87
CA SER A 85 18.25 0.19 18.93
C SER A 85 17.64 1.32 19.76
N VAL A 86 16.78 2.16 19.15
CA VAL A 86 16.06 3.22 19.86
C VAL A 86 14.91 2.67 20.68
N LEU A 87 14.24 1.61 20.22
CA LEU A 87 13.16 0.97 20.98
C LEU A 87 13.65 0.29 22.25
N ILE A 88 14.92 -0.13 22.32
CA ILE A 88 15.48 -0.80 23.49
C ILE A 88 16.12 0.16 24.52
N THR A 89 16.21 1.47 24.23
CA THR A 89 16.85 2.42 25.16
C THR A 89 15.99 2.68 26.40
N CYS A 90 14.70 2.95 26.22
CA CYS A 90 13.79 3.21 27.32
C CYS A 90 12.33 2.84 26.99
N LYS A 91 11.53 2.64 28.04
CA LYS A 91 10.11 2.28 27.91
C LYS A 91 9.30 3.32 27.14
N ARG A 92 9.66 4.60 27.26
CA ARG A 92 8.96 5.70 26.59
C ARG A 92 9.17 5.65 25.08
N PHE A 93 10.41 5.48 24.63
CA PHE A 93 10.71 5.33 23.20
C PHE A 93 10.17 4.03 22.63
N HIS A 94 10.20 2.94 23.40
CA HIS A 94 9.53 1.70 23.02
C HIS A 94 8.03 1.93 22.76
N GLY A 95 7.32 2.59 23.69
CA GLY A 95 5.89 2.85 23.57
C GLY A 95 5.55 3.77 22.40
N LEU A 96 6.27 4.89 22.26
CA LEU A 96 6.03 5.87 21.20
C LEU A 96 6.46 5.36 19.82
N GLY A 97 7.57 4.62 19.73
CA GLY A 97 8.08 4.08 18.48
C GLY A 97 7.20 2.99 17.87
N LEU A 98 6.45 2.26 18.69
CA LEU A 98 5.49 1.26 18.21
C LEU A 98 4.10 1.84 17.88
N GLN A 99 3.92 3.16 17.95
CA GLN A 99 2.68 3.77 17.49
C GLN A 99 2.52 3.67 15.97
N SER A 100 1.28 3.52 15.53
CA SER A 100 0.91 3.35 14.12
C SER A 100 1.51 4.44 13.21
N GLN A 101 1.54 5.70 13.66
CA GLN A 101 2.12 6.81 12.90
C GLN A 101 3.60 6.57 12.56
N VAL A 102 4.41 6.09 13.51
CA VAL A 102 5.84 5.83 13.30
C VAL A 102 6.03 4.61 12.39
N LEU A 103 5.33 3.51 12.68
CA LEU A 103 5.48 2.25 11.93
C LEU A 103 5.00 2.37 10.47
N SER A 104 3.95 3.16 10.22
CA SER A 104 3.44 3.43 8.87
C SER A 104 4.49 4.08 7.95
N LYS A 105 5.51 4.73 8.53
CA LYS A 105 6.58 5.45 7.81
C LYS A 105 7.90 4.69 7.76
N ALA A 106 7.96 3.45 8.26
CA ALA A 106 9.18 2.66 8.20
C ALA A 106 9.69 2.49 6.77
N SER A 107 10.98 2.76 6.57
CA SER A 107 11.62 2.64 5.26
C SER A 107 11.72 1.17 4.82
N PRO A 108 11.81 0.88 3.50
CA PRO A 108 12.06 -0.49 3.04
C PRO A 108 13.33 -1.12 3.63
N LYS A 109 14.35 -0.30 3.86
CA LYS A 109 15.61 -0.74 4.47
C LYS A 109 15.45 -1.06 5.97
N ALA A 110 14.58 -0.35 6.68
CA ALA A 110 14.20 -0.67 8.05
C ALA A 110 13.45 -2.00 8.17
N LEU A 111 12.80 -2.43 7.09
CA LEU A 111 12.04 -3.69 6.99
C LEU A 111 12.83 -4.83 6.33
N ALA A 112 14.09 -4.58 5.94
CA ALA A 112 14.91 -5.54 5.22
C ALA A 112 15.49 -6.62 6.16
N PHE A 113 14.71 -7.67 6.42
CA PHE A 113 15.17 -8.84 7.16
C PHE A 113 15.80 -9.88 6.22
N ARG A 114 17.06 -10.25 6.50
CA ARG A 114 17.67 -11.41 5.84
C ARG A 114 16.94 -12.68 6.29
N ALA A 115 16.73 -13.63 5.38
CA ALA A 115 16.07 -14.90 5.71
C ALA A 115 16.72 -15.62 6.90
N LYS A 116 18.05 -15.61 6.99
CA LYS A 116 18.80 -16.18 8.13
C LYS A 116 18.54 -15.50 9.48
N ASN A 117 18.05 -14.26 9.48
CA ASN A 117 17.75 -13.47 10.67
C ASN A 117 16.24 -13.43 10.97
N TRP A 118 15.44 -14.24 10.26
CA TRP A 118 14.01 -14.31 10.48
C TRP A 118 13.71 -14.90 11.86
N SER A 119 12.83 -14.23 12.61
CA SER A 119 12.45 -14.62 13.96
C SER A 119 10.99 -14.24 14.21
N GLU A 120 10.39 -14.79 15.27
CA GLU A 120 9.03 -14.43 15.68
C GLU A 120 8.91 -12.93 15.97
N SER A 121 9.95 -12.32 16.56
CA SER A 121 9.98 -10.88 16.81
C SER A 121 10.04 -10.07 15.50
N ALA A 122 10.82 -10.51 14.51
CA ALA A 122 10.84 -9.87 13.18
C ALA A 122 9.48 -10.00 12.48
N HIS A 123 8.85 -11.17 12.56
CA HIS A 123 7.50 -11.39 12.03
C HIS A 123 6.49 -10.45 12.70
N ARG A 124 6.49 -10.38 14.04
CA ARG A 124 5.60 -9.51 14.81
C ARG A 124 5.79 -8.04 14.45
N PHE A 125 7.04 -7.59 14.35
CA PHE A 125 7.36 -6.21 13.97
C PHE A 125 6.87 -5.87 12.56
N LEU A 126 7.15 -6.76 11.58
CA LEU A 126 6.68 -6.58 10.21
C LEU A 126 5.14 -6.57 10.14
N LYS A 127 4.48 -7.43 10.91
CA LYS A 127 3.02 -7.46 11.03
C LYS A 127 2.49 -6.15 11.60
N GLN A 128 3.07 -5.62 12.68
CA GLN A 128 2.66 -4.33 13.25
C GLN A 128 2.81 -3.19 12.24
N CYS A 129 3.88 -3.19 11.44
CA CYS A 129 4.05 -2.20 10.37
C CYS A 129 2.97 -2.34 9.28
N ALA A 130 2.63 -3.57 8.87
CA ALA A 130 1.57 -3.81 7.91
C ALA A 130 0.18 -3.42 8.46
N ASP A 131 -0.10 -3.73 9.73
CA ASP A 131 -1.34 -3.35 10.42
C ASP A 131 -1.45 -1.82 10.58
N ALA A 132 -0.32 -1.13 10.73
CA ALA A 132 -0.21 0.33 10.71
C ALA A 132 -0.36 0.95 9.29
N GLY A 133 -0.55 0.14 8.25
CA GLY A 133 -0.74 0.61 6.88
C GLY A 133 0.55 0.87 6.11
N ASN A 134 1.70 0.38 6.58
CA ASN A 134 2.94 0.47 5.81
C ASN A 134 2.84 -0.41 4.55
N VAL A 135 2.92 0.24 3.38
CA VAL A 135 2.73 -0.38 2.07
C VAL A 135 3.79 -1.44 1.77
N GLU A 136 5.05 -1.14 2.07
CA GLU A 136 6.17 -2.07 1.88
C GLU A 136 6.04 -3.28 2.82
N ALA A 137 5.67 -3.05 4.08
CA ALA A 137 5.43 -4.13 5.03
C ALA A 137 4.29 -5.06 4.59
N CYS A 138 3.19 -4.50 4.05
CA CYS A 138 2.12 -5.29 3.44
C CYS A 138 2.66 -6.15 2.29
N TYR A 139 3.48 -5.59 1.41
CA TYR A 139 4.08 -6.35 0.31
C TYR A 139 4.97 -7.48 0.82
N ILE A 140 5.96 -7.20 1.68
CA ILE A 140 6.91 -8.20 2.19
C ILE A 140 6.16 -9.30 2.96
N LEU A 141 5.27 -8.94 3.89
CA LEU A 141 4.49 -9.91 4.65
C LEU A 141 3.56 -10.74 3.75
N GLY A 142 3.00 -10.10 2.72
CA GLY A 142 2.18 -10.75 1.69
C GLY A 142 2.96 -11.82 0.94
N MET A 143 4.17 -11.48 0.46
CA MET A 143 5.07 -12.41 -0.23
C MET A 143 5.42 -13.61 0.66
N ILE A 144 5.79 -13.36 1.91
CA ILE A 144 6.13 -14.43 2.87
C ILE A 144 4.93 -15.35 3.12
N ARG A 145 3.74 -14.78 3.36
CA ARG A 145 2.52 -15.57 3.59
C ARG A 145 2.13 -16.39 2.37
N PHE A 146 2.26 -15.81 1.17
CA PHE A 146 1.90 -16.47 -0.07
C PHE A 146 2.84 -17.63 -0.41
N TYR A 147 4.16 -17.37 -0.45
CA TYR A 147 5.15 -18.32 -0.97
C TYR A 147 5.75 -19.23 0.11
N CYS A 148 5.95 -18.75 1.33
CA CYS A 148 6.65 -19.50 2.37
C CYS A 148 5.69 -20.20 3.34
N LEU A 149 4.59 -19.55 3.72
CA LEU A 149 3.64 -20.07 4.71
C LEU A 149 2.42 -20.76 4.10
N GLN A 150 2.38 -20.87 2.76
CA GLN A 150 1.29 -21.48 1.98
C GLN A 150 -0.11 -20.87 2.25
N ASN A 151 -0.18 -19.68 2.85
CA ASN A 151 -1.42 -18.96 3.08
C ASN A 151 -1.65 -17.98 1.93
N ARG A 152 -1.96 -18.54 0.76
CA ARG A 152 -2.12 -17.81 -0.51
C ARG A 152 -3.16 -16.70 -0.43
N GLY A 153 -4.34 -16.98 0.16
CA GLY A 153 -5.41 -15.99 0.30
C GLY A 153 -5.00 -14.78 1.13
N SER A 154 -4.42 -15.01 2.32
CA SER A 154 -3.92 -13.91 3.16
C SER A 154 -2.74 -13.17 2.51
N GLY A 155 -1.84 -13.90 1.85
CA GLY A 155 -0.70 -13.31 1.16
C GLY A 155 -1.11 -12.42 -0.02
N ALA A 156 -1.99 -12.91 -0.88
CA ALA A 156 -2.55 -12.16 -2.00
C ALA A 156 -3.32 -10.92 -1.52
N SER A 157 -4.08 -11.02 -0.43
CA SER A 157 -4.78 -9.88 0.17
C SER A 157 -3.82 -8.77 0.61
N LEU A 158 -2.71 -9.11 1.26
CA LEU A 158 -1.71 -8.13 1.70
C LEU A 158 -0.97 -7.51 0.50
N MET A 159 -0.60 -8.31 -0.50
CA MET A 159 -0.03 -7.78 -1.75
C MET A 159 -1.01 -6.86 -2.46
N ALA A 160 -2.31 -7.19 -2.46
CA ALA A 160 -3.35 -6.33 -3.04
C ALA A 160 -3.47 -5.00 -2.29
N LYS A 161 -3.40 -4.99 -0.95
CA LYS A 161 -3.35 -3.75 -0.17
C LYS A 161 -2.15 -2.86 -0.56
N ALA A 162 -0.99 -3.47 -0.78
CA ALA A 162 0.18 -2.74 -1.25
C ALA A 162 -0.02 -2.21 -2.69
N ALA A 163 -0.54 -3.04 -3.58
CA ALA A 163 -0.81 -2.69 -4.98
C ALA A 163 -1.83 -1.55 -5.15
N ILE A 164 -2.86 -1.47 -4.29
CA ILE A 164 -3.82 -0.36 -4.27
C ILE A 164 -3.12 0.98 -4.07
N ASN A 165 -2.09 0.99 -3.23
CA ASN A 165 -1.23 2.16 -2.97
C ASN A 165 -0.12 2.34 -4.02
N SER A 166 -0.28 1.75 -5.21
CA SER A 166 0.67 1.85 -6.33
C SER A 166 2.06 1.30 -6.01
N HIS A 167 2.13 0.25 -5.20
CA HIS A 167 3.38 -0.48 -4.98
C HIS A 167 3.73 -1.35 -6.20
N ALA A 168 4.74 -0.94 -6.96
CA ALA A 168 5.05 -1.52 -8.27
C ALA A 168 5.43 -3.01 -8.19
N GLN A 169 6.22 -3.41 -7.19
CA GLN A 169 6.60 -4.81 -6.97
C GLN A 169 5.39 -5.67 -6.60
N ALA A 170 4.44 -5.13 -5.84
CA ALA A 170 3.25 -5.88 -5.42
C ALA A 170 2.30 -6.10 -6.60
N LEU A 171 2.14 -5.07 -7.46
CA LEU A 171 1.42 -5.18 -8.72
C LEU A 171 2.04 -6.26 -9.62
N TYR A 172 3.37 -6.25 -9.76
CA TYR A 172 4.07 -7.25 -10.56
C TYR A 172 3.93 -8.67 -9.98
N SER A 173 4.08 -8.85 -8.66
CA SER A 173 3.87 -10.16 -8.03
C SER A 173 2.46 -10.69 -8.23
N LEU A 174 1.44 -9.83 -8.12
CA LEU A 174 0.06 -10.22 -8.43
C LEU A 174 -0.12 -10.55 -9.91
N ALA A 175 0.53 -9.84 -10.83
CA ALA A 175 0.51 -10.17 -12.25
C ALA A 175 1.03 -11.60 -12.50
N VAL A 176 2.17 -11.95 -11.88
CA VAL A 176 2.75 -13.30 -11.95
C VAL A 176 1.80 -14.35 -11.36
N VAL A 177 1.09 -14.04 -10.27
CA VAL A 177 0.07 -14.94 -9.71
C VAL A 177 -1.05 -15.19 -10.73
N GLN A 178 -1.52 -14.16 -11.42
CA GLN A 178 -2.57 -14.26 -12.45
C GLN A 178 -2.10 -15.01 -13.70
N PHE A 179 -0.85 -14.80 -14.15
CA PHE A 179 -0.30 -15.55 -15.29
C PHE A 179 -0.16 -17.04 -15.00
N ASN A 180 0.21 -17.38 -13.77
CA ASN A 180 0.45 -18.76 -13.36
C ASN A 180 -0.82 -19.46 -12.86
N GLY A 181 -1.86 -18.70 -12.49
CA GLY A 181 -3.04 -19.23 -11.80
C GLY A 181 -2.72 -19.80 -10.43
N SER A 182 -1.80 -19.17 -9.69
CA SER A 182 -1.27 -19.71 -8.43
C SER A 182 -2.00 -19.22 -7.17
N GLY A 183 -3.17 -18.59 -7.30
CA GLY A 183 -3.92 -17.96 -6.21
C GLY A 183 -4.62 -18.91 -5.21
N GLY A 184 -4.68 -20.21 -5.51
CA GLY A 184 -5.30 -21.25 -4.67
C GLY A 184 -6.59 -21.89 -5.20
N THR A 185 -7.18 -21.40 -6.30
CA THR A 185 -8.37 -21.97 -6.96
C THR A 185 -8.11 -22.35 -8.42
N LYS A 186 -8.99 -23.18 -9.00
CA LYS A 186 -8.84 -23.70 -10.38
C LYS A 186 -9.01 -22.63 -11.47
N ASN A 187 -9.57 -21.46 -11.14
CA ASN A 187 -9.87 -20.38 -12.09
C ASN A 187 -8.95 -19.15 -11.93
N ASP A 188 -7.87 -19.26 -11.15
CA ASP A 188 -7.02 -18.10 -10.84
C ASP A 188 -6.15 -17.64 -12.00
N LYS A 189 -6.10 -18.40 -13.10
CA LYS A 189 -5.33 -18.01 -14.27
C LYS A 189 -6.13 -17.02 -15.10
N ASP A 190 -5.85 -15.74 -14.95
CA ASP A 190 -6.37 -14.67 -15.79
C ASP A 190 -5.24 -13.88 -16.46
N LEU A 191 -4.97 -14.22 -17.72
CA LEU A 191 -3.91 -13.57 -18.48
C LEU A 191 -4.17 -12.09 -18.72
N ARG A 192 -5.44 -11.70 -18.93
CA ARG A 192 -5.78 -10.29 -19.18
C ARG A 192 -5.57 -9.46 -17.93
N ALA A 193 -5.98 -9.98 -16.77
CA ALA A 193 -5.69 -9.35 -15.48
C ALA A 193 -4.18 -9.27 -15.21
N GLY A 194 -3.44 -10.34 -15.52
CA GLY A 194 -1.97 -10.36 -15.43
C GLY A 194 -1.32 -9.26 -16.26
N VAL A 195 -1.68 -9.14 -17.53
CA VAL A 195 -1.17 -8.07 -18.42
C VAL A 195 -1.51 -6.68 -17.87
N ALA A 196 -2.73 -6.46 -17.41
CA ALA A 196 -3.15 -5.16 -16.86
C ALA A 196 -2.33 -4.77 -15.62
N LEU A 197 -2.09 -5.73 -14.72
CA LEU A 197 -1.26 -5.53 -13.53
C LEU A 197 0.22 -5.26 -13.91
N CYS A 198 0.77 -6.01 -14.88
CA CYS A 198 2.10 -5.77 -15.42
C CYS A 198 2.22 -4.40 -16.06
N ALA A 199 1.25 -3.97 -16.87
CA ALA A 199 1.25 -2.66 -17.50
C ALA A 199 1.25 -1.53 -16.45
N ARG A 200 0.46 -1.66 -15.38
CA ARG A 200 0.48 -0.68 -14.29
C ARG A 200 1.81 -0.68 -13.53
N ALA A 201 2.39 -1.84 -13.24
CA ALA A 201 3.71 -1.93 -12.61
C ALA A 201 4.82 -1.31 -13.50
N ALA A 202 4.77 -1.56 -14.81
CA ALA A 202 5.70 -1.01 -15.79
C ALA A 202 5.60 0.52 -15.90
N PHE A 203 4.37 1.06 -15.86
CA PHE A 203 4.11 2.50 -15.82
C PHE A 203 4.72 3.16 -14.57
N LEU A 204 4.67 2.46 -13.42
CA LEU A 204 5.31 2.89 -12.17
C LEU A 204 6.84 2.69 -12.15
N GLY A 205 7.43 2.23 -13.27
CA GLY A 205 8.88 2.09 -13.42
C GLY A 205 9.42 0.70 -13.11
N HIS A 206 8.58 -0.31 -12.85
CA HIS A 206 9.06 -1.68 -12.61
C HIS A 206 9.62 -2.29 -13.89
N ILE A 207 10.92 -2.54 -13.90
CA ILE A 207 11.66 -2.98 -15.10
C ILE A 207 11.20 -4.38 -15.54
N ASP A 208 11.07 -5.34 -14.61
CA ASP A 208 10.66 -6.69 -14.98
C ASP A 208 9.23 -6.74 -15.53
N ALA A 209 8.30 -5.98 -14.95
CA ALA A 209 6.95 -5.86 -15.48
C ALA A 209 6.92 -5.26 -16.89
N LEU A 210 7.80 -4.31 -17.20
CA LEU A 210 7.95 -3.76 -18.55
C LEU A 210 8.47 -4.81 -19.53
N ARG A 211 9.42 -5.65 -19.10
CA ARG A 211 9.94 -6.76 -19.89
C ARG A 211 8.87 -7.81 -20.16
N GLU A 212 8.14 -8.22 -19.13
CA GLU A 212 7.01 -9.15 -19.25
C GLU A 212 5.92 -8.60 -20.18
N LEU A 213 5.59 -7.31 -20.09
CA LEU A 213 4.64 -6.68 -21.01
C LEU A 213 5.14 -6.73 -22.47
N GLY A 214 6.44 -6.52 -22.67
CA GLY A 214 7.09 -6.67 -23.98
C GLY A 214 6.89 -8.07 -24.57
N HIS A 215 7.10 -9.12 -23.77
CA HIS A 215 6.86 -10.51 -24.17
C HIS A 215 5.37 -10.78 -24.43
N CYS A 216 4.47 -10.31 -23.55
CA CYS A 216 3.03 -10.48 -23.73
C CYS A 216 2.54 -9.90 -25.07
N LEU A 217 3.06 -8.73 -25.47
CA LEU A 217 2.74 -8.10 -26.76
C LEU A 217 3.36 -8.85 -27.94
N GLN A 218 4.58 -9.40 -27.81
CA GLN A 218 5.19 -10.19 -28.88
C GLN A 218 4.44 -11.48 -29.15
N ASP A 219 3.96 -12.16 -28.10
CA ASP A 219 3.38 -13.48 -28.21
C ASP A 219 1.84 -13.46 -28.24
N GLY A 220 1.22 -12.30 -27.98
CA GLY A 220 -0.23 -12.18 -27.83
C GLY A 220 -0.77 -12.83 -26.55
N TYR A 221 0.06 -12.92 -25.51
CA TYR A 221 -0.27 -13.60 -24.26
C TYR A 221 -1.13 -12.71 -23.36
N GLY A 222 -2.45 -12.94 -23.34
CA GLY A 222 -3.40 -12.13 -22.55
C GLY A 222 -3.72 -10.76 -23.14
N VAL A 223 -3.17 -10.43 -24.31
CA VAL A 223 -3.32 -9.15 -25.00
C VAL A 223 -3.20 -9.38 -26.51
N ARG A 224 -3.75 -8.48 -27.34
CA ARG A 224 -3.59 -8.57 -28.79
C ARG A 224 -2.11 -8.43 -29.15
N GLN A 225 -1.63 -9.34 -30.00
CA GLN A 225 -0.24 -9.33 -30.47
C GLN A 225 0.12 -7.99 -31.15
N ASN A 226 1.23 -7.41 -30.73
CA ASN A 226 1.88 -6.24 -31.32
C ASN A 226 3.40 -6.38 -31.19
N ILE A 227 4.02 -7.03 -32.18
CA ILE A 227 5.45 -7.36 -32.17
C ILE A 227 6.32 -6.10 -32.11
N ALA A 228 5.93 -5.04 -32.83
CA ALA A 228 6.70 -3.80 -32.91
C ALA A 228 6.76 -3.10 -31.55
N GLU A 229 5.63 -2.96 -30.87
CA GLU A 229 5.56 -2.37 -29.53
C GLU A 229 6.22 -3.26 -28.48
N GLY A 230 6.01 -4.57 -28.54
CA GLY A 230 6.67 -5.52 -27.65
C GLY A 230 8.20 -5.43 -27.72
N ARG A 231 8.77 -5.39 -28.94
CA ARG A 231 10.23 -5.15 -29.13
C ARG A 231 10.69 -3.81 -28.53
N ARG A 232 9.91 -2.73 -28.71
CA ARG A 232 10.23 -1.42 -28.12
C ARG A 232 10.30 -1.49 -26.60
N PHE A 233 9.35 -2.14 -25.94
CA PHE A 233 9.35 -2.29 -24.49
C PHE A 233 10.51 -3.14 -23.97
N LEU A 234 10.90 -4.20 -24.68
CA LEU A 234 12.09 -4.99 -24.30
C LEU A 234 13.38 -4.14 -24.37
N VAL A 235 13.56 -3.36 -25.44
CA VAL A 235 14.71 -2.44 -25.56
C VAL A 235 14.69 -1.40 -24.45
N GLN A 236 13.51 -0.84 -24.14
CA GLN A 236 13.34 0.12 -23.07
C GLN A 236 13.64 -0.48 -21.68
N ALA A 237 13.23 -1.73 -21.42
CA ALA A 237 13.54 -2.45 -20.19
C ALA A 237 15.06 -2.62 -20.02
N ASN A 238 15.76 -3.07 -21.06
CA ASN A 238 17.22 -3.20 -21.05
C ASN A 238 17.93 -1.85 -20.81
N ALA A 239 17.45 -0.78 -21.44
CA ALA A 239 18.01 0.56 -21.25
C ALA A 239 17.81 1.05 -19.80
N ARG A 240 16.63 0.84 -19.20
CA ARG A 240 16.34 1.18 -17.80
C ARG A 240 17.17 0.36 -16.82
N GLU A 241 17.36 -0.93 -17.10
CA GLU A 241 18.20 -1.82 -16.31
C GLU A 241 19.66 -1.36 -16.31
N LEU A 242 20.22 -1.08 -17.50
CA LEU A 242 21.57 -0.56 -17.62
C LEU A 242 21.73 0.78 -16.89
N ALA A 243 20.78 1.71 -17.05
CA ALA A 243 20.80 2.99 -16.35
C ALA A 243 20.77 2.82 -14.81
N ALA A 244 19.97 1.87 -14.31
CA ALA A 244 19.91 1.56 -12.88
C ALA A 244 21.24 1.00 -12.34
N VAL A 245 21.91 0.13 -13.11
CA VAL A 245 23.23 -0.40 -12.76
C VAL A 245 24.29 0.70 -12.73
N LEU A 246 24.33 1.55 -13.76
CA LEU A 246 25.31 2.64 -13.87
C LEU A 246 25.10 3.74 -12.82
N SER A 247 23.88 3.94 -12.36
CA SER A 247 23.54 4.90 -11.30
C SER A 247 23.80 4.34 -9.89
N SER A 248 24.20 3.08 -9.76
CA SER A 248 24.51 2.47 -8.47
C SER A 248 25.80 3.05 -7.88
N PRO A 249 25.88 3.32 -6.57
CA PRO A 249 27.09 3.83 -5.92
C PRO A 249 28.32 2.92 -6.11
N ALA A 250 28.12 1.62 -6.38
CA ALA A 250 29.19 0.70 -6.75
C ALA A 250 29.80 1.00 -8.14
N ALA A 251 28.98 1.43 -9.11
CA ALA A 251 29.44 1.85 -10.43
C ALA A 251 30.14 3.22 -10.37
N ALA A 252 29.64 4.14 -9.54
CA ALA A 252 30.30 5.43 -9.27
C ALA A 252 31.68 5.24 -8.60
N ALA A 253 31.82 4.27 -7.70
CA ALA A 253 33.10 3.90 -7.09
C ALA A 253 34.07 3.28 -8.11
N ALA A 254 33.59 2.43 -9.03
CA ALA A 254 34.42 1.85 -10.09
C ALA A 254 34.86 2.88 -11.15
N ALA A 255 34.03 3.90 -11.42
CA ALA A 255 34.37 5.03 -12.29
C ALA A 255 35.37 6.02 -11.68
N SER A 256 35.62 5.93 -10.36
CA SER A 256 36.59 6.78 -9.64
C SER A 256 38.01 6.18 -9.62
N ILE A 257 38.23 5.02 -10.24
CA ILE A 257 39.56 4.40 -10.38
C ILE A 257 40.21 4.91 -11.68
N PRO A 258 41.39 5.58 -11.61
CA PRO A 258 42.10 6.00 -12.81
C PRO A 258 42.55 4.80 -13.65
N GLY A 259 42.11 4.71 -14.90
CA GLY A 259 42.55 3.69 -15.86
C GLY A 259 41.48 2.71 -16.34
N THR A 260 40.24 2.79 -15.85
CA THR A 260 39.12 1.99 -16.39
C THR A 260 38.59 2.64 -17.67
N PRO A 261 38.55 1.96 -18.83
CA PRO A 261 38.00 2.57 -20.04
C PRO A 261 36.49 2.68 -19.88
N MET A 262 36.00 3.90 -19.59
CA MET A 262 34.57 4.18 -19.71
C MET A 262 34.19 4.03 -21.18
N LEU A 263 33.25 3.14 -21.47
CA LEU A 263 32.50 3.22 -22.72
C LEU A 263 31.69 4.52 -22.66
N THR A 264 32.24 5.58 -23.24
CA THR A 264 31.56 6.84 -23.48
C THR A 264 30.47 6.61 -24.51
N TRP A 265 29.31 6.14 -24.07
CA TRP A 265 28.11 6.16 -24.88
C TRP A 265 27.61 7.60 -24.97
N ASN A 266 28.15 8.34 -25.94
CA ASN A 266 27.51 9.54 -26.44
C ASN A 266 26.18 9.12 -27.06
N LEU A 267 25.07 9.41 -26.36
CA LEU A 267 23.73 9.39 -26.95
C LEU A 267 23.65 10.51 -27.99
N HIS A 268 24.17 10.26 -29.20
CA HIS A 268 23.81 11.06 -30.36
C HIS A 268 22.33 10.76 -30.67
N PRO A 269 21.45 11.78 -30.72
CA PRO A 269 20.12 11.58 -31.28
C PRO A 269 20.28 11.16 -32.73
N VAL A 270 19.80 9.96 -33.07
CA VAL A 270 19.72 9.53 -34.47
C VAL A 270 18.76 10.50 -35.19
N PRO A 271 19.16 11.15 -36.30
CA PRO A 271 18.26 12.03 -37.03
C PRO A 271 17.12 11.19 -37.62
N HIS A 272 15.87 11.52 -37.30
CA HIS A 272 14.71 10.91 -37.94
C HIS A 272 14.46 11.55 -39.33
N PRO A 273 13.97 10.80 -40.34
CA PRO A 273 13.79 11.31 -41.70
C PRO A 273 12.53 12.17 -41.94
N HIS A 274 11.85 12.70 -40.92
CA HIS A 274 10.71 13.61 -41.12
C HIS A 274 10.63 14.68 -40.00
N PRO A 275 11.11 15.91 -40.23
CA PRO A 275 10.98 17.00 -39.28
C PRO A 275 9.59 17.64 -39.37
N HIS A 276 8.79 17.56 -38.31
CA HIS A 276 7.66 18.48 -38.11
C HIS A 276 8.19 19.83 -37.61
N PRO A 277 7.83 20.96 -38.24
CA PRO A 277 8.57 22.21 -38.07
C PRO A 277 7.99 23.07 -36.96
N LEU A 278 8.11 22.73 -35.67
CA LEU A 278 7.80 23.68 -34.57
C LEU A 278 8.50 23.45 -33.21
N LEU A 279 9.59 22.67 -33.13
CA LEU A 279 10.33 22.51 -31.86
C LEU A 279 11.81 22.85 -32.02
N ARG A 280 12.07 24.14 -32.28
CA ARG A 280 13.40 24.73 -32.11
C ARG A 280 13.34 25.57 -30.84
N ASN A 281 13.95 25.04 -29.77
CA ASN A 281 14.23 25.65 -28.46
C ASN A 281 13.43 25.06 -27.30
N LEU A 282 13.97 24.01 -26.69
CA LEU A 282 13.87 23.76 -25.26
C LEU A 282 15.07 22.91 -24.82
N THR A 283 16.11 23.60 -24.35
CA THR A 283 17.20 23.03 -23.56
C THR A 283 16.66 22.77 -22.16
N GLY A 284 16.34 21.52 -21.84
CA GLY A 284 15.89 21.14 -20.51
C GLY A 284 15.81 19.63 -20.35
N SER A 285 16.51 19.12 -19.33
CA SER A 285 16.38 17.74 -18.86
C SER A 285 14.97 17.52 -18.33
N GLY A 286 14.11 16.91 -19.14
CA GLY A 286 12.76 16.55 -18.78
C GLY A 286 12.39 15.24 -19.48
N CYS A 287 11.98 14.23 -18.69
CA CYS A 287 11.37 13.03 -19.24
C CYS A 287 10.09 13.44 -19.98
N PRO A 288 9.95 13.20 -21.29
CA PRO A 288 8.74 13.56 -22.00
C PRO A 288 7.57 12.73 -21.46
N LEU A 289 6.47 13.42 -21.12
CA LEU A 289 5.25 12.81 -20.60
C LEU A 289 4.50 12.12 -21.75
N LEU A 290 3.74 11.07 -21.43
CA LEU A 290 3.00 10.24 -22.40
C LEU A 290 2.00 11.00 -23.29
N SER A 291 1.73 12.28 -23.01
CA SER A 291 0.94 13.18 -23.86
C SER A 291 1.67 13.59 -25.15
N ASP A 292 3.00 13.58 -25.15
CA ASP A 292 3.81 14.23 -26.19
C ASP A 292 4.03 13.33 -27.42
N PHE A 293 3.54 12.09 -27.36
CA PHE A 293 3.69 11.07 -28.42
C PHE A 293 2.38 10.64 -29.07
N GLY A 294 1.32 11.45 -28.98
CA GLY A 294 0.07 11.18 -29.70
C GLY A 294 -0.74 9.99 -29.16
N CYS A 295 -0.43 9.54 -27.94
CA CYS A 295 -1.30 8.64 -27.18
C CYS A 295 -2.53 9.43 -26.72
N ASN A 296 -3.50 9.63 -27.61
CA ASN A 296 -4.87 9.91 -27.16
C ASN A 296 -5.27 8.72 -26.30
N VAL A 297 -5.27 8.89 -24.98
CA VAL A 297 -5.88 7.95 -24.04
C VAL A 297 -7.35 7.90 -24.45
N PRO A 298 -7.85 6.82 -25.08
CA PRO A 298 -9.28 6.66 -25.27
C PRO A 298 -9.92 6.73 -23.88
N ALA A 299 -11.10 7.35 -23.78
CA ALA A 299 -11.77 7.58 -22.49
C ALA A 299 -11.56 6.38 -21.55
N ALA A 300 -10.88 6.64 -20.42
CA ALA A 300 -10.32 5.63 -19.54
C ALA A 300 -11.26 4.42 -19.40
N GLU A 301 -10.95 3.34 -20.12
CA GLU A 301 -11.61 2.08 -19.88
C GLU A 301 -11.37 1.74 -18.42
N SER A 302 -12.45 1.38 -17.73
CA SER A 302 -12.47 0.94 -16.35
C SER A 302 -11.29 0.03 -16.04
N HIS A 303 -10.30 0.51 -15.27
CA HIS A 303 -9.13 -0.30 -14.95
C HIS A 303 -9.62 -1.62 -14.31
N PRO A 304 -9.24 -2.81 -14.82
CA PRO A 304 -9.81 -4.09 -14.37
C PRO A 304 -9.73 -4.32 -12.86
N ALA A 305 -8.65 -3.85 -12.21
CA ALA A 305 -8.54 -3.87 -10.74
C ALA A 305 -9.70 -3.15 -10.04
N ASN A 306 -10.22 -2.08 -10.61
CA ASN A 306 -11.32 -1.35 -10.02
C ASN A 306 -12.68 -2.04 -10.28
N ARG A 307 -12.80 -2.74 -11.41
CA ARG A 307 -13.96 -3.62 -11.68
C ARG A 307 -14.00 -4.77 -10.67
N PHE A 308 -12.86 -5.44 -10.45
CA PHE A 308 -12.69 -6.43 -9.39
C PHE A 308 -13.09 -5.87 -8.01
N MET A 309 -12.65 -4.66 -7.65
CA MET A 309 -13.02 -4.04 -6.36
C MET A 309 -14.53 -3.81 -6.25
N THR A 310 -15.18 -3.43 -7.34
CA THR A 310 -16.63 -3.22 -7.38
C THR A 310 -17.38 -4.54 -7.15
N ASP A 311 -16.95 -5.62 -7.80
CA ASP A 311 -17.56 -6.94 -7.68
C ASP A 311 -17.30 -7.56 -6.30
N TRP A 312 -16.07 -7.43 -5.79
CA TRP A 312 -15.67 -7.91 -4.46
C TRP A 312 -16.49 -7.32 -3.30
N PHE A 313 -16.75 -6.01 -3.33
CA PHE A 313 -17.55 -5.34 -2.29
C PHE A 313 -19.04 -5.66 -2.41
N LYS A 314 -19.57 -5.80 -3.63
CA LYS A 314 -20.96 -6.25 -3.86
C LYS A 314 -21.21 -7.64 -3.31
N GLU A 315 -20.30 -8.59 -3.53
CA GLU A 315 -20.43 -9.97 -3.05
C GLU A 315 -20.37 -10.11 -1.52
N ARG A 316 -19.77 -9.13 -0.82
CA ARG A 316 -19.52 -9.20 0.63
C ARG A 316 -20.31 -8.19 1.46
N GLY A 317 -21.19 -7.41 0.83
CA GLY A 317 -22.03 -6.40 1.51
C GLY A 317 -21.25 -5.28 2.21
N GLY A 318 -20.00 -5.03 1.81
CA GLY A 318 -19.07 -4.13 2.53
C GLY A 318 -18.80 -2.82 1.79
N SER A 319 -18.64 -1.73 2.55
CA SER A 319 -18.05 -0.47 2.06
C SER A 319 -16.54 -0.44 2.29
N PRO A 320 -15.78 0.43 1.61
CA PRO A 320 -14.35 0.66 1.86
C PRO A 320 -13.97 1.07 3.30
N GLY A 321 -14.94 1.41 4.15
CA GLY A 321 -14.77 1.84 5.54
C GLY A 321 -15.99 2.62 6.06
N SER A 322 -15.97 3.07 7.33
CA SER A 322 -17.04 3.90 7.90
C SER A 322 -17.05 5.30 7.28
N GLY A 323 -17.93 5.49 6.29
CA GLY A 323 -18.15 6.75 5.59
C GLY A 323 -17.33 6.95 4.31
N LEU A 324 -16.41 6.03 3.97
CA LEU A 324 -15.68 6.06 2.70
C LEU A 324 -16.47 5.32 1.61
N ARG A 325 -16.61 5.94 0.44
CA ARG A 325 -17.47 5.46 -0.66
C ARG A 325 -16.66 4.99 -1.86
N LEU A 326 -17.29 4.19 -2.73
CA LEU A 326 -16.77 3.92 -4.07
C LEU A 326 -17.28 4.96 -5.07
N CYS A 327 -16.52 5.20 -6.14
CA CYS A 327 -17.00 5.99 -7.26
C CYS A 327 -18.21 5.28 -7.90
N SER A 328 -19.31 6.01 -8.12
CA SER A 328 -20.57 5.49 -8.64
C SER A 328 -20.54 5.12 -10.12
N HIS A 329 -19.52 5.55 -10.86
CA HIS A 329 -19.29 5.01 -12.19
C HIS A 329 -18.86 3.54 -12.06
N VAL A 330 -19.68 2.60 -12.56
CA VAL A 330 -19.48 1.14 -12.42
C VAL A 330 -18.12 0.68 -12.96
N GLY A 331 -17.58 1.39 -13.95
CA GLY A 331 -16.25 1.15 -14.46
C GLY A 331 -15.11 1.74 -13.62
N CYS A 332 -15.38 2.73 -12.77
CA CYS A 332 -14.32 3.43 -12.07
C CYS A 332 -13.79 2.63 -10.90
N GLY A 333 -14.66 2.08 -10.04
CA GLY A 333 -14.34 1.28 -8.85
C GLY A 333 -13.27 1.82 -7.89
N ARG A 334 -12.92 3.11 -8.00
CA ARG A 334 -11.95 3.77 -7.13
C ARG A 334 -12.58 3.99 -5.75
N PRO A 335 -11.94 3.54 -4.65
CA PRO A 335 -12.36 3.87 -3.31
C PRO A 335 -11.91 5.27 -2.92
N GLU A 336 -12.74 5.92 -2.13
CA GLU A 336 -12.43 7.19 -1.49
C GLU A 336 -11.34 6.97 -0.43
N THR A 337 -10.31 7.80 -0.46
CA THR A 337 -9.16 7.70 0.47
C THR A 337 -9.27 8.68 1.63
N ARG A 338 -10.09 9.72 1.48
CA ARG A 338 -10.40 10.75 2.49
C ARG A 338 -11.89 11.07 2.45
N LYS A 339 -12.53 11.30 3.60
CA LYS A 339 -13.94 11.69 3.64
C LYS A 339 -14.20 12.90 2.73
N HIS A 340 -15.23 12.83 1.89
CA HIS A 340 -15.66 13.89 0.98
C HIS A 340 -14.66 14.25 -0.14
N GLU A 341 -13.75 13.34 -0.50
CA GLU A 341 -12.90 13.48 -1.69
C GLU A 341 -13.74 13.46 -2.98
N PHE A 342 -14.84 12.70 -2.99
CA PHE A 342 -15.67 12.52 -4.18
C PHE A 342 -16.79 13.55 -4.28
N ARG A 343 -17.02 14.06 -5.50
CA ARG A 343 -18.08 15.03 -5.78
C ARG A 343 -19.42 14.34 -5.96
N ARG A 344 -20.46 14.85 -5.32
CA ARG A 344 -21.85 14.38 -5.51
C ARG A 344 -22.46 14.94 -6.78
N CYS A 345 -23.41 14.22 -7.36
CA CYS A 345 -24.26 14.79 -8.40
C CYS A 345 -25.08 15.94 -7.80
N SER A 346 -25.06 17.12 -8.44
CA SER A 346 -25.74 18.32 -7.96
C SER A 346 -27.26 18.23 -8.03
N VAL A 347 -27.81 17.29 -8.82
CA VAL A 347 -29.26 17.12 -8.98
C VAL A 347 -29.80 16.16 -7.92
N CYS A 348 -29.30 14.93 -7.87
CA CYS A 348 -29.84 13.90 -6.99
C CYS A 348 -29.10 13.74 -5.66
N GLY A 349 -27.87 14.25 -5.51
CA GLY A 349 -27.07 14.09 -4.28
C GLY A 349 -26.63 12.66 -3.91
N THR A 350 -27.20 11.63 -4.53
CA THR A 350 -27.02 10.21 -4.14
C THR A 350 -25.73 9.58 -4.66
N VAL A 351 -25.38 9.85 -5.92
CA VAL A 351 -24.16 9.30 -6.56
C VAL A 351 -22.95 10.18 -6.32
N ASN A 352 -21.75 9.58 -6.27
CA ASN A 352 -20.48 10.24 -5.96
C ASN A 352 -19.42 9.88 -7.02
N TYR A 353 -18.63 10.86 -7.48
CA TYR A 353 -17.65 10.66 -8.54
C TYR A 353 -16.26 11.15 -8.13
N CYS A 354 -15.24 10.34 -8.44
CA CYS A 354 -13.84 10.69 -8.21
C CYS A 354 -13.29 11.73 -9.21
N SER A 355 -13.99 11.96 -10.33
CA SER A 355 -13.59 12.89 -11.38
C SER A 355 -14.78 13.29 -12.26
N ARG A 356 -14.64 14.42 -12.96
CA ARG A 356 -15.65 14.90 -13.92
C ARG A 356 -15.79 14.00 -15.15
N ALA A 357 -14.72 13.28 -15.51
CA ALA A 357 -14.76 12.26 -16.56
C ALA A 357 -15.65 11.07 -16.17
N CYS A 358 -15.52 10.56 -14.94
CA CYS A 358 -16.39 9.48 -14.43
C CYS A 358 -17.85 9.91 -14.37
N GLN A 359 -18.12 11.16 -13.95
CA GLN A 359 -19.46 11.72 -13.98
C GLN A 359 -20.02 11.76 -15.41
N ALA A 360 -19.25 12.28 -16.38
CA ALA A 360 -19.70 12.40 -17.77
C ALA A 360 -20.00 11.03 -18.41
N LEU A 361 -19.16 10.02 -18.14
CA LEU A 361 -19.36 8.66 -18.64
C LEU A 361 -20.60 8.01 -18.02
N ASP A 362 -20.73 8.05 -16.70
CA ASP A 362 -21.91 7.48 -16.02
C ASP A 362 -23.20 8.23 -16.42
N TRP A 363 -23.14 9.56 -16.59
CA TRP A 363 -24.25 10.36 -17.10
C TRP A 363 -24.66 9.92 -18.51
N LYS A 364 -23.69 9.71 -19.41
CA LYS A 364 -23.97 9.30 -20.80
C LYS A 364 -24.66 7.94 -20.90
N PHE A 365 -24.28 6.99 -20.05
CA PHE A 365 -24.70 5.58 -20.23
C PHE A 365 -25.78 5.09 -19.25
N ARG A 366 -25.95 5.72 -18.09
CA ARG A 366 -26.87 5.22 -17.05
C ARG A 366 -27.52 6.33 -16.25
N HIS A 367 -26.73 7.14 -15.56
CA HIS A 367 -27.21 8.04 -14.53
C HIS A 367 -28.19 9.10 -15.04
N LYS A 368 -28.08 9.58 -16.29
CA LYS A 368 -29.03 10.55 -16.86
C LYS A 368 -30.49 10.06 -16.85
N ALA A 369 -30.71 8.75 -17.02
CA ALA A 369 -32.06 8.17 -17.01
C ALA A 369 -32.60 7.92 -15.58
N GLU A 370 -31.71 7.79 -14.59
CA GLU A 370 -32.04 7.43 -13.20
C GLU A 370 -31.95 8.63 -12.23
N CYS A 371 -31.47 9.78 -12.70
CA CYS A 371 -31.22 10.95 -11.87
C CYS A 371 -32.53 11.68 -11.55
N VAL A 372 -33.03 11.49 -10.34
CA VAL A 372 -34.18 12.21 -9.79
C VAL A 372 -33.68 13.21 -8.75
N PRO A 373 -34.16 14.48 -8.77
CA PRO A 373 -33.83 15.44 -7.72
C PRO A 373 -34.12 14.86 -6.34
N LEU A 374 -33.19 15.00 -5.41
CA LEU A 374 -33.48 14.66 -4.02
C LEU A 374 -34.51 15.68 -3.54
N GLU A 375 -35.72 15.23 -3.21
CA GLU A 375 -36.65 16.09 -2.50
C GLU A 375 -35.96 16.57 -1.24
N ARG A 376 -35.88 17.89 -1.14
CA ARG A 376 -35.23 18.59 -0.04
C ARG A 376 -36.16 18.47 1.16
N TRP A 377 -36.12 17.32 1.84
CA TRP A 377 -36.72 17.21 3.17
C TRP A 377 -35.88 18.06 4.11
N ALA A 378 -36.58 19.04 4.67
CA ALA A 378 -36.14 19.95 5.70
C ALA A 378 -35.74 19.17 6.96
N ASP A 379 -34.71 19.72 7.61
CA ASP A 379 -34.44 19.74 9.04
C ASP A 379 -34.49 18.43 9.85
N GLU A 380 -33.33 18.09 10.42
CA GLU A 380 -33.11 17.49 11.76
C GLU A 380 -31.58 17.32 11.90
N GLU A 381 -30.88 18.43 12.21
CA GLU A 381 -30.36 18.79 13.54
C GLU A 381 -28.95 18.22 13.85
N GLU A 382 -27.91 19.00 13.51
CA GLU A 382 -26.73 19.15 14.38
C GLU A 382 -26.74 20.61 14.87
N GLY A 383 -26.79 20.81 16.18
CA GLY A 383 -26.75 22.14 16.78
C GLY A 383 -26.89 22.12 18.30
N GLU A 384 -25.90 21.54 18.99
CA GLU A 384 -25.61 21.90 20.37
C GLU A 384 -25.20 23.39 20.43
N ASP A 385 -25.83 24.10 21.36
CA ASP A 385 -25.33 25.21 22.16
C ASP A 385 -24.74 26.46 21.48
N ALA A 386 -25.56 27.52 21.42
CA ALA A 386 -25.08 28.86 21.74
C ALA A 386 -26.23 29.75 22.26
N ALA A 387 -25.97 30.32 23.44
CA ALA A 387 -26.81 31.18 24.23
C ALA A 387 -27.40 32.38 23.47
N GLY A 388 -28.65 32.71 23.80
CA GLY A 388 -29.34 33.93 23.38
C GLY A 388 -30.34 34.34 24.45
N GLU A 389 -29.96 35.38 25.17
CA GLU A 389 -30.50 35.89 26.42
C GLU A 389 -31.85 36.61 26.25
N GLN A 390 -32.71 36.41 27.25
CA GLN A 390 -33.86 37.21 27.70
C GLN A 390 -34.26 38.46 26.90
N VAL A 391 -35.53 38.52 26.47
CA VAL A 391 -36.37 39.72 26.67
C VAL A 391 -37.80 39.30 26.99
N ALA A 392 -38.31 39.86 28.09
CA ALA A 392 -39.61 39.65 28.68
C ALA A 392 -40.74 40.44 28.00
N GLY A 393 -41.98 40.00 28.25
CA GLY A 393 -43.23 40.75 28.07
C GLY A 393 -44.16 40.03 27.09
N GLY A 394 -45.34 39.56 27.44
CA GLY A 394 -46.18 39.81 28.61
C GLY A 394 -47.63 39.87 28.12
N VAL A 395 -48.52 39.25 28.91
CA VAL A 395 -49.94 39.60 29.06
C VAL A 395 -50.96 38.98 28.08
N ASN A 396 -51.66 37.98 28.64
CA ASN A 396 -53.11 37.70 28.68
C ASN A 396 -53.97 37.63 27.42
N GLY A 397 -54.88 36.66 27.43
CA GLY A 397 -56.21 36.83 26.85
C GLY A 397 -56.88 35.55 26.38
N ASP A 398 -57.44 34.78 27.32
CA ASP A 398 -58.73 34.07 27.30
C ASP A 398 -59.36 33.61 25.97
N GLY A 399 -59.83 32.35 25.95
CA GLY A 399 -60.82 31.91 24.99
C GLY A 399 -61.10 30.40 24.92
N LEU A 400 -61.85 29.87 25.90
CA LEU A 400 -62.81 28.78 25.71
C LEU A 400 -63.60 28.98 24.37
N VAL A 401 -64.19 28.03 23.64
CA VAL A 401 -64.88 26.77 23.95
C VAL A 401 -65.07 25.99 22.63
N ALA A 402 -65.09 24.65 22.71
CA ALA A 402 -66.11 23.72 22.18
C ALA A 402 -66.65 23.77 20.72
N VAL A 403 -66.50 22.60 20.07
CA VAL A 403 -67.56 21.68 19.58
C VAL A 403 -68.09 21.79 18.13
N ASP A 404 -68.02 20.62 17.48
CA ASP A 404 -68.78 19.98 16.39
C ASP A 404 -68.97 20.65 15.01
N SER A 405 -68.48 19.95 13.98
CA SER A 405 -69.32 19.03 13.16
C SER A 405 -68.47 18.00 12.44
#